data_AF-A0A7Y3FIB1-F1
#
_entry.id   AF-A0A7Y3FIB1-F1
#
_cell.length_a   1.000
_cell.length_b   1.000
_cell.length_c   1.000
_cell.angle_alpha   90.00
_cell.angle_beta   90.00
_cell.angle_gamma   90.00
#
_symmetry.space_group_name_H-M   'P 1'
#
loop_
_entity.id
_entity.type
_entity.pdbx_description
1 polymer ?
#
loop_
_entity_poly.entity_id
_entity_poly.type
_entity_poly.pdbx_seq_one_letter_code
_entity_poly.pdbx_strand_id
1 'polypeptide(L)'
;MNEIRIAKPLALVALLLGACSCESSTSVADGGALDPPCNGHEELCERRFDDLAIPMTHNAMSNAEAGWSIPNQRFGITRQLDDGIRGLMLDTYDEDGELLLCHVLCGLGSQPLVEGLGEIRRFLEDNPRELVAIIFENYITHAQTADAIDEAGLIDFAYAHEVDAPWPTLGELIDAGTRLIVFQEKLPQSVEFPWLMNIWDHAGETDFSFAAPEDFDCDPNRGDPANPLFLLNHFLTTAVGGDPGLAEMVNFNPLFIDRARQCEEERSALPNFIAVDFYDTGDVFAVVDALNGL
;
A
#
# COMPACT_ATOMS: atom_id res chain seq x y z
N MET A 1 -89.06 2.06 10.84
CA MET A 1 -89.36 2.04 12.28
C MET A 1 -88.34 2.92 12.97
N ASN A 2 -88.83 4.03 13.52
CA ASN A 2 -88.30 4.98 14.52
C ASN A 2 -86.86 5.51 14.32
N GLU A 3 -86.64 6.76 13.88
CA GLU A 3 -86.84 8.05 14.59
C GLU A 3 -86.29 8.03 16.02
N ILE A 4 -85.29 8.87 16.30
CA ILE A 4 -85.22 9.80 17.45
C ILE A 4 -84.14 10.85 17.16
N ARG A 5 -84.58 12.10 16.95
CA ARG A 5 -83.80 13.33 17.09
C ARG A 5 -83.79 13.74 18.56
N ILE A 6 -82.63 14.12 19.13
CA ILE A 6 -82.59 15.00 20.31
C ILE A 6 -81.46 16.04 20.19
N ALA A 7 -81.91 17.28 20.39
CA ALA A 7 -81.29 18.60 20.57
C ALA A 7 -79.78 18.79 20.80
N LYS A 8 -79.28 19.89 20.20
CA LYS A 8 -78.04 20.61 20.52
C LYS A 8 -78.16 21.40 21.84
N PRO A 9 -77.03 21.68 22.50
CA PRO A 9 -76.78 22.99 23.06
C PRO A 9 -75.58 23.69 22.41
N LEU A 10 -75.70 25.00 22.31
CA LEU A 10 -74.74 25.96 21.78
C LEU A 10 -73.61 26.14 22.80
N ALA A 11 -72.35 25.87 22.42
CA ALA A 11 -71.18 26.24 23.21
C ALA A 11 -70.29 27.17 22.39
N LEU A 12 -70.13 28.38 22.92
CA LEU A 12 -69.33 29.47 22.42
C LEU A 12 -67.84 29.10 22.56
N VAL A 13 -67.12 28.89 21.45
CA VAL A 13 -65.67 28.69 21.47
C VAL A 13 -65.01 29.98 20.98
N ALA A 14 -64.22 30.58 21.84
CA ALA A 14 -63.45 31.78 21.58
C ALA A 14 -62.40 31.54 20.48
N LEU A 15 -62.35 32.44 19.49
CA LEU A 15 -61.23 32.51 18.55
C LEU A 15 -59.98 32.99 19.31
N LEU A 16 -59.06 32.07 19.59
CA LEU A 16 -57.67 32.39 19.87
C LEU A 16 -56.91 32.35 18.54
N LEU A 17 -56.57 33.52 18.02
CA LEU A 17 -55.60 33.70 16.95
C LEU A 17 -54.22 33.26 17.45
N GLY A 18 -53.91 31.97 17.29
CA GLY A 18 -52.55 31.47 17.40
C GLY A 18 -51.78 31.86 16.15
N ALA A 19 -50.89 32.85 16.27
CA ALA A 19 -49.89 33.10 15.25
C ALA A 19 -49.00 31.85 15.12
N CYS A 20 -49.11 31.16 13.98
CA CYS A 20 -48.15 30.13 13.61
C CYS A 20 -46.85 30.85 13.20
N SER A 21 -45.90 30.95 14.12
CA SER A 21 -44.52 31.25 13.75
C SER A 21 -43.97 30.02 13.03
N CYS A 22 -43.74 30.14 11.72
CA CYS A 22 -42.82 29.25 11.01
C CYS A 22 -41.41 29.61 11.50
N GLU A 23 -40.91 28.92 12.51
CA GLU A 23 -39.48 28.85 12.75
C GLU A 23 -38.87 28.03 11.61
N SER A 24 -38.33 28.75 10.63
CA SER A 24 -37.44 28.19 9.63
C SER A 24 -36.21 27.66 10.36
N SER A 25 -36.17 26.35 10.58
CA SER A 25 -34.96 25.65 11.00
C SER A 25 -33.95 25.78 9.86
N THR A 26 -33.06 26.76 9.94
CA THR A 26 -31.81 26.76 9.20
C THR A 26 -31.02 25.56 9.68
N SER A 27 -30.95 24.51 8.86
CA SER A 27 -29.93 23.47 9.03
C SER A 27 -28.58 24.17 8.95
N VAL A 28 -27.91 24.28 10.09
CA VAL A 28 -26.49 24.58 10.13
C VAL A 28 -25.85 23.51 9.26
N ALA A 29 -25.19 23.92 8.18
CA ALA A 29 -24.30 23.03 7.45
C ALA A 29 -23.32 22.49 8.49
N ASP A 30 -23.44 21.21 8.79
CA ASP A 30 -22.39 20.49 9.50
C ASP A 30 -21.14 20.74 8.67
N GLY A 31 -20.15 21.42 9.27
CA GLY A 31 -18.83 21.53 8.65
C GLY A 31 -18.32 20.11 8.60
N GLY A 32 -18.56 19.44 7.47
CA GLY A 32 -18.30 18.02 7.30
C GLY A 32 -16.94 17.69 7.85
N ALA A 33 -16.86 16.66 8.69
CA ALA A 33 -15.58 16.06 9.01
C ALA A 33 -14.86 15.84 7.68
N LEU A 34 -13.65 16.39 7.55
CA LEU A 34 -12.80 16.10 6.40
C LEU A 34 -12.73 14.58 6.27
N ASP A 35 -12.90 14.06 5.06
CA ASP A 35 -12.83 12.63 4.83
C ASP A 35 -11.47 12.13 5.37
N PRO A 36 -11.44 11.05 6.18
CA PRO A 36 -10.20 10.60 6.77
C PRO A 36 -9.13 10.35 5.69
N PRO A 37 -7.89 10.83 5.90
CA PRO A 37 -6.85 10.80 4.88
C PRO A 37 -6.53 9.37 4.44
N CYS A 38 -6.14 9.19 3.18
CA CYS A 38 -5.72 7.90 2.63
C CYS A 38 -4.20 7.82 2.66
N ASN A 39 -3.65 6.78 3.30
CA ASN A 39 -2.21 6.70 3.55
C ASN A 39 -1.62 7.98 4.18
N GLY A 40 -2.34 8.60 5.12
CA GLY A 40 -1.89 9.80 5.84
C GLY A 40 -2.16 11.15 5.15
N HIS A 41 -2.61 11.17 3.90
CA HIS A 41 -2.87 12.41 3.14
C HIS A 41 -4.26 12.42 2.47
N GLU A 42 -4.98 13.54 2.54
CA GLU A 42 -6.31 13.67 1.92
C GLU A 42 -6.21 13.68 0.39
N GLU A 43 -5.16 14.31 -0.13
CA GLU A 43 -4.87 14.46 -1.56
C GLU A 43 -4.67 13.12 -2.27
N LEU A 44 -4.28 12.07 -1.54
CA LEU A 44 -4.04 10.74 -2.11
C LEU A 44 -5.34 9.96 -2.32
N CYS A 45 -6.45 10.31 -1.65
CA CYS A 45 -7.70 9.57 -1.78
C CYS A 45 -8.27 9.60 -3.21
N GLU A 46 -8.10 10.71 -3.94
CA GLU A 46 -8.59 10.86 -5.31
C GLU A 46 -7.61 10.35 -6.37
N ARG A 47 -6.39 9.94 -5.97
CA ARG A 47 -5.36 9.43 -6.88
C ARG A 47 -5.62 7.98 -7.23
N ARG A 48 -5.44 7.63 -8.51
CA ARG A 48 -5.42 6.23 -8.95
C ARG A 48 -4.20 5.52 -8.37
N PHE A 49 -4.31 4.22 -8.13
CA PHE A 49 -3.18 3.44 -7.61
C PHE A 49 -1.93 3.53 -8.50
N ASP A 50 -2.10 3.64 -9.82
CA ASP A 50 -1.01 3.84 -10.79
C ASP A 50 -0.59 5.30 -11.00
N ASP A 51 -1.19 6.26 -10.30
CA ASP A 51 -0.82 7.69 -10.26
C ASP A 51 -0.32 8.07 -8.85
N LEU A 52 0.34 7.13 -8.18
CA LEU A 52 0.87 7.27 -6.82
C LEU A 52 2.31 6.77 -6.73
N ALA A 53 3.17 7.55 -6.06
CA ALA A 53 4.45 7.10 -5.54
C ALA A 53 4.28 6.53 -4.12
N ILE A 54 4.87 5.37 -3.87
CA ILE A 54 4.73 4.56 -2.66
C ILE A 54 6.15 4.27 -2.16
N PRO A 55 6.48 4.60 -0.90
CA PRO A 55 7.78 4.25 -0.33
C PRO A 55 7.79 2.74 -0.09
N MET A 56 8.79 2.07 -0.66
CA MET A 56 8.92 0.62 -0.63
C MET A 56 10.28 0.20 -0.08
N THR A 57 10.30 -0.88 0.70
CA THR A 57 11.53 -1.45 1.23
C THR A 57 11.88 -2.76 0.52
N HIS A 58 13.10 -2.82 0.01
CA HIS A 58 13.69 -4.04 -0.53
C HIS A 58 14.02 -5.02 0.62
N ASN A 59 13.68 -6.30 0.45
CA ASN A 59 13.81 -7.34 1.47
C ASN A 59 13.32 -6.89 2.85
N ALA A 60 12.08 -6.43 2.93
CA ALA A 60 11.53 -5.75 4.10
C ALA A 60 11.65 -6.56 5.41
N MET A 61 11.60 -7.88 5.33
CA MET A 61 11.77 -8.78 6.49
C MET A 61 13.20 -8.78 7.05
N SER A 62 14.20 -8.45 6.24
CA SER A 62 15.63 -8.66 6.53
C SER A 62 16.15 -7.52 7.39
N ASN A 63 16.04 -7.66 8.72
CA ASN A 63 16.22 -6.52 9.62
C ASN A 63 17.12 -6.74 10.85
N ALA A 64 17.84 -5.68 11.23
CA ALA A 64 18.79 -5.69 12.34
C ALA A 64 18.10 -5.83 13.72
N GLU A 65 16.90 -5.27 13.88
CA GLU A 65 16.11 -5.33 15.12
C GLU A 65 15.77 -6.77 15.53
N ALA A 66 15.47 -7.63 14.57
CA ALA A 66 15.25 -9.06 14.75
C ALA A 66 16.56 -9.89 14.82
N GLY A 67 17.73 -9.24 14.77
CA GLY A 67 19.04 -9.89 14.94
C GLY A 67 19.59 -10.58 13.69
N TRP A 68 19.15 -10.20 12.49
CA TRP A 68 19.67 -10.74 11.23
C TRP A 68 21.12 -10.31 11.01
N SER A 69 21.94 -11.17 10.40
CA SER A 69 23.39 -10.95 10.29
C SER A 69 23.80 -9.92 9.24
N ILE A 70 23.04 -9.82 8.15
CA ILE A 70 23.32 -8.97 6.97
C ILE A 70 22.01 -8.33 6.47
N PRO A 71 21.36 -7.51 7.31
CA PRO A 71 20.02 -7.03 7.05
C PRO A 71 19.99 -6.00 5.92
N ASN A 72 18.85 -5.90 5.24
CA ASN A 72 18.54 -4.82 4.30
C ASN A 72 17.89 -3.61 4.98
N GLN A 73 17.34 -3.80 6.17
CA GLN A 73 16.63 -2.77 6.93
C GLN A 73 17.13 -2.70 8.37
N ARG A 74 17.03 -1.55 9.03
CA ARG A 74 17.32 -1.48 10.48
C ARG A 74 16.18 -2.08 11.31
N PHE A 75 14.94 -1.80 10.94
CA PHE A 75 13.75 -2.11 11.73
C PHE A 75 12.86 -3.16 11.06
N GLY A 76 12.05 -3.86 11.85
CA GLY A 76 11.11 -4.87 11.37
C GLY A 76 9.89 -4.30 10.63
N ILE A 77 9.05 -5.20 10.09
CA ILE A 77 7.88 -4.85 9.25
C ILE A 77 6.92 -3.92 9.99
N THR A 78 6.56 -4.23 11.24
CA THR A 78 5.66 -3.38 12.04
C THR A 78 6.17 -1.93 12.09
N ARG A 79 7.46 -1.73 12.35
CA ARG A 79 8.05 -0.39 12.48
C ARG A 79 8.15 0.33 11.14
N GLN A 80 8.48 -0.38 10.06
CA GLN A 80 8.47 0.16 8.70
C GLN A 80 7.09 0.74 8.35
N LEU A 81 6.02 -0.02 8.61
CA LEU A 81 4.64 0.40 8.37
C LEU A 81 4.27 1.60 9.25
N ASP A 82 4.59 1.58 10.55
CA ASP A 82 4.33 2.70 11.46
C ASP A 82 5.05 3.99 11.04
N ASP A 83 6.22 3.89 10.41
CA ASP A 83 7.02 5.03 9.95
C ASP A 83 6.56 5.59 8.59
N GLY A 84 5.67 4.89 7.87
CA GLY A 84 5.09 5.38 6.61
C GLY A 84 5.40 4.51 5.38
N ILE A 85 6.16 3.41 5.51
CA ILE A 85 6.34 2.46 4.40
C ILE A 85 4.99 1.84 4.03
N ARG A 86 4.68 1.77 2.74
CA ARG A 86 3.43 1.18 2.23
C ARG A 86 3.66 0.16 1.12
N GLY A 87 4.90 -0.04 0.69
CA GLY A 87 5.33 -1.12 -0.17
C GLY A 87 6.33 -2.04 0.53
N LEU A 88 6.16 -3.36 0.44
CA LEU A 88 7.08 -4.33 1.04
C LEU A 88 7.50 -5.36 -0.01
N MET A 89 8.80 -5.50 -0.26
CA MET A 89 9.33 -6.63 -1.02
C MET A 89 9.65 -7.77 -0.07
N LEU A 90 9.09 -8.95 -0.33
CA LEU A 90 9.15 -10.11 0.55
C LEU A 90 9.60 -11.39 -0.17
N ASP A 91 10.75 -11.92 0.20
CA ASP A 91 11.23 -13.23 -0.22
C ASP A 91 10.54 -14.35 0.56
N THR A 92 10.08 -15.38 -0.14
CA THR A 92 9.39 -16.52 0.47
C THR A 92 10.05 -17.84 0.10
N TYR A 93 10.36 -18.65 1.10
CA TYR A 93 11.04 -19.94 0.97
C TYR A 93 10.29 -21.06 1.70
N ASP A 94 10.53 -22.30 1.27
CA ASP A 94 10.10 -23.52 1.96
C ASP A 94 11.36 -24.28 2.41
N GLU A 95 11.63 -24.27 3.70
CA GLU A 95 12.75 -24.97 4.32
C GLU A 95 12.22 -26.19 5.08
N ASP A 96 12.37 -27.38 4.48
CA ASP A 96 11.93 -28.66 5.04
C ASP A 96 10.44 -28.69 5.49
N GLY A 97 9.57 -27.97 4.78
CA GLY A 97 8.13 -27.89 5.04
C GLY A 97 7.71 -26.71 5.91
N GLU A 98 8.65 -25.85 6.33
CA GLU A 98 8.37 -24.59 7.02
C GLU A 98 8.44 -23.42 6.03
N LEU A 99 7.36 -22.64 5.94
CA LEU A 99 7.30 -21.46 5.09
C LEU A 99 7.91 -20.26 5.81
N LEU A 100 8.96 -19.70 5.24
CA LEU A 100 9.78 -18.65 5.85
C LEU A 100 9.89 -17.42 4.96
N LEU A 101 9.99 -16.26 5.61
CA LEU A 101 10.58 -15.04 5.09
C LEU A 101 12.07 -15.07 5.40
N CYS A 102 12.91 -15.01 4.37
CA CYS A 102 14.38 -15.07 4.48
C CYS A 102 15.02 -14.56 3.19
N HIS A 103 16.27 -14.11 3.20
CA HIS A 103 16.95 -13.63 1.99
C HIS A 103 18.19 -14.47 1.69
N VAL A 104 18.14 -15.25 0.60
CA VAL A 104 19.18 -16.15 0.06
C VAL A 104 19.62 -17.29 1.00
N LEU A 105 19.94 -17.01 2.27
CA LEU A 105 20.39 -17.96 3.28
C LEU A 105 19.57 -17.79 4.56
N CYS A 106 18.51 -18.60 4.74
CA CYS A 106 17.62 -18.49 5.91
C CYS A 106 18.33 -18.68 7.27
N GLY A 107 19.52 -19.29 7.29
CA GLY A 107 20.37 -19.39 8.47
C GLY A 107 21.03 -18.09 8.94
N LEU A 108 21.00 -17.03 8.12
CA LEU A 108 21.52 -15.69 8.48
C LEU A 108 20.44 -14.77 9.06
N GLY A 109 19.20 -15.24 9.08
CA GLY A 109 18.02 -14.54 9.53
C GLY A 109 16.80 -15.10 8.81
N SER A 110 15.75 -15.34 9.56
CA SER A 110 14.47 -15.80 9.04
C SER A 110 13.34 -15.44 9.99
N GLN A 111 12.13 -15.43 9.46
CA GLN A 111 10.89 -15.25 10.19
C GLN A 111 9.83 -16.17 9.58
N PRO A 112 8.96 -16.83 10.38
CA PRO A 112 7.83 -17.57 9.83
C PRO A 112 6.95 -16.69 8.94
N LEU A 113 6.56 -17.17 7.76
CA LEU A 113 5.79 -16.39 6.79
C LEU A 113 4.50 -15.84 7.38
N VAL A 114 3.72 -16.71 8.02
CA VAL A 114 2.44 -16.34 8.65
C VAL A 114 2.63 -15.29 9.77
N GLU A 115 3.77 -15.31 10.47
CA GLU A 115 4.07 -14.32 11.51
C GLU A 115 4.28 -12.93 10.92
N GLY A 116 5.11 -12.82 9.86
CA GLY A 116 5.35 -11.55 9.17
C GLY A 116 4.09 -11.01 8.48
N LEU A 117 3.31 -11.87 7.83
CA LEU A 117 2.00 -11.49 7.29
C LEU A 117 1.03 -11.04 8.39
N GLY A 118 1.10 -11.66 9.58
CA GLY A 118 0.32 -11.25 10.74
C GLY A 118 0.67 -9.85 11.27
N GLU A 119 1.89 -9.35 11.05
CA GLU A 119 2.25 -7.95 11.32
C GLU A 119 1.51 -6.99 10.38
N ILE A 120 1.46 -7.33 9.09
CA ILE A 120 0.75 -6.56 8.08
C ILE A 120 -0.75 -6.56 8.36
N ARG A 121 -1.34 -7.70 8.73
CA ARG A 121 -2.76 -7.78 9.13
C ARG A 121 -3.04 -6.82 10.27
N ARG A 122 -2.27 -6.90 11.36
CA ARG A 122 -2.47 -6.04 12.54
C ARG A 122 -2.41 -4.56 12.18
N PHE A 123 -1.43 -4.17 11.36
CA PHE A 123 -1.34 -2.80 10.87
C PHE A 123 -2.59 -2.36 10.09
N LEU A 124 -3.09 -3.18 9.17
CA LEU A 124 -4.30 -2.88 8.41
C LEU A 124 -5.56 -2.82 9.30
N GLU A 125 -5.67 -3.66 10.32
CA GLU A 125 -6.77 -3.65 11.30
C GLU A 125 -6.77 -2.37 12.14
N ASP A 126 -5.59 -1.98 12.64
CA ASP A 126 -5.43 -0.80 13.50
C ASP A 126 -5.54 0.52 12.71
N ASN A 127 -5.26 0.49 11.41
CA ASN A 127 -5.25 1.66 10.54
C ASN A 127 -6.22 1.48 9.34
N PRO A 128 -7.52 1.80 9.50
CA PRO A 128 -8.56 1.49 8.52
C PRO A 128 -8.48 2.31 7.22
N ARG A 129 -7.61 3.34 7.17
CA ARG A 129 -7.40 4.21 6.01
C ARG A 129 -6.05 4.01 5.33
N GLU A 130 -5.43 2.89 5.63
CA GLU A 130 -4.13 2.51 5.06
C GLU A 130 -4.30 1.36 4.08
N LEU A 131 -3.56 1.43 2.98
CA LEU A 131 -3.39 0.38 1.98
C LEU A 131 -1.92 0.00 1.88
N VAL A 132 -1.65 -1.30 1.81
CA VAL A 132 -0.29 -1.85 1.67
C VAL A 132 -0.17 -2.64 0.37
N ALA A 133 0.97 -2.50 -0.30
CA ALA A 133 1.37 -3.33 -1.43
C ALA A 133 2.50 -4.28 -1.03
N ILE A 134 2.40 -5.55 -1.46
CA ILE A 134 3.43 -6.57 -1.27
C ILE A 134 3.89 -7.05 -2.65
N ILE A 135 5.20 -7.15 -2.85
CA ILE A 135 5.80 -7.86 -3.99
C ILE A 135 6.57 -9.05 -3.44
N PHE A 136 6.12 -10.27 -3.75
CA PHE A 136 6.82 -11.48 -3.33
C PHE A 136 7.87 -11.91 -4.36
N GLU A 137 9.14 -11.95 -3.95
CA GLU A 137 10.13 -12.79 -4.64
C GLU A 137 9.88 -14.26 -4.23
N ASN A 138 9.01 -14.94 -4.97
CA ASN A 138 8.45 -16.19 -4.52
C ASN A 138 9.27 -17.42 -4.94
N TYR A 139 9.68 -18.23 -3.96
CA TYR A 139 10.24 -19.58 -4.16
C TYR A 139 9.31 -20.69 -3.68
N ILE A 140 8.11 -20.31 -3.22
CA ILE A 140 7.01 -21.20 -2.87
C ILE A 140 5.94 -21.20 -3.97
N THR A 141 5.04 -22.18 -3.92
CA THR A 141 3.93 -22.31 -4.88
C THR A 141 2.80 -21.30 -4.61
N HIS A 142 1.94 -21.04 -5.61
CA HIS A 142 0.75 -20.21 -5.41
C HIS A 142 -0.13 -20.66 -4.25
N ALA A 143 -0.33 -21.98 -4.12
CA ALA A 143 -1.15 -22.55 -3.06
C ALA A 143 -0.54 -22.29 -1.68
N GLN A 144 0.78 -22.43 -1.52
CA GLN A 144 1.46 -22.10 -0.27
C GLN A 144 1.33 -20.62 0.08
N THR A 145 1.49 -19.72 -0.89
CA THR A 145 1.26 -18.28 -0.67
C THR A 145 -0.19 -17.99 -0.28
N ALA A 146 -1.15 -18.60 -0.98
CA ALA A 146 -2.58 -18.41 -0.71
C ALA A 146 -2.98 -18.94 0.68
N ASP A 147 -2.52 -20.13 1.04
CA ASP A 147 -2.74 -20.72 2.37
C ASP A 147 -2.16 -19.84 3.47
N ALA A 148 -0.94 -19.29 3.28
CA ALA A 148 -0.33 -18.39 4.25
C ALA A 148 -1.08 -17.05 4.39
N ILE A 149 -1.59 -16.49 3.28
CA ILE A 149 -2.41 -15.26 3.28
C ILE A 149 -3.75 -15.50 4.00
N ASP A 150 -4.38 -16.65 3.77
CA ASP A 150 -5.63 -17.05 4.46
C ASP A 150 -5.40 -17.28 5.96
N GLU A 151 -4.37 -18.05 6.32
CA GLU A 151 -4.00 -18.33 7.71
C GLU A 151 -3.64 -17.05 8.47
N ALA A 152 -2.93 -16.13 7.82
CA ALA A 152 -2.63 -14.82 8.37
C ALA A 152 -3.85 -13.90 8.45
N GLY A 153 -5.00 -14.25 7.85
CA GLY A 153 -6.23 -13.46 7.87
C GLY A 153 -6.17 -12.21 6.99
N LEU A 154 -5.43 -12.27 5.89
CA LEU A 154 -5.24 -11.15 4.97
C LEU A 154 -6.14 -11.20 3.73
N ILE A 155 -6.75 -12.36 3.44
CA ILE A 155 -7.49 -12.58 2.20
C ILE A 155 -8.65 -11.59 1.99
N ASP A 156 -9.33 -11.17 3.06
CA ASP A 156 -10.44 -10.22 2.98
C ASP A 156 -10.01 -8.80 2.61
N PHE A 157 -8.71 -8.48 2.71
CA PHE A 157 -8.15 -7.21 2.25
C PHE A 157 -7.66 -7.28 0.80
N ALA A 158 -7.52 -8.47 0.20
CA ALA A 158 -6.85 -8.63 -1.08
C ALA A 158 -7.69 -8.07 -2.24
N TYR A 159 -7.09 -7.20 -3.03
CA TYR A 159 -7.64 -6.71 -4.30
C TYR A 159 -7.12 -7.55 -5.48
N ALA A 160 -7.99 -7.86 -6.44
CA ALA A 160 -7.63 -8.46 -7.70
C ALA A 160 -7.83 -7.47 -8.83
N HIS A 161 -6.77 -7.16 -9.58
CA HIS A 161 -6.85 -6.27 -10.73
C HIS A 161 -6.87 -7.06 -12.05
N GLU A 162 -7.70 -6.63 -12.98
CA GLU A 162 -7.67 -7.13 -14.35
C GLU A 162 -6.67 -6.30 -15.16
N VAL A 163 -5.79 -6.98 -15.91
CA VAL A 163 -4.86 -6.31 -16.85
C VAL A 163 -5.66 -5.45 -17.84
N ASP A 164 -5.11 -4.28 -18.20
CA ASP A 164 -5.71 -3.24 -19.05
C ASP A 164 -6.94 -2.52 -18.48
N ALA A 165 -7.47 -2.92 -17.33
CA ALA A 165 -8.50 -2.15 -16.65
C ALA A 165 -7.89 -0.87 -16.03
N PRO A 166 -8.64 0.23 -15.92
CA PRO A 166 -8.16 1.39 -15.17
C PRO A 166 -8.00 1.01 -13.70
N TRP A 167 -6.88 1.37 -13.09
CA TRP A 167 -6.69 1.23 -11.65
C TRP A 167 -7.70 2.12 -10.90
N PRO A 168 -8.35 1.60 -9.84
CA PRO A 168 -9.19 2.42 -8.98
C PRO A 168 -8.36 3.45 -8.21
N THR A 169 -9.06 4.44 -7.66
CA THR A 169 -8.47 5.38 -6.71
C THR A 169 -8.15 4.71 -5.37
N LEU A 170 -7.21 5.30 -4.63
CA LEU A 170 -6.86 4.84 -3.29
C LEU A 170 -8.06 4.89 -2.35
N GLY A 171 -8.88 5.94 -2.44
CA GLY A 171 -10.13 6.06 -1.70
C GLY A 171 -11.11 4.94 -2.03
N GLU A 172 -11.32 4.62 -3.31
CA GLU A 172 -12.20 3.52 -3.73
C GLU A 172 -11.72 2.16 -3.19
N LEU A 173 -10.42 1.87 -3.24
CA LEU A 173 -9.85 0.62 -2.71
C LEU A 173 -10.04 0.53 -1.19
N ILE A 174 -9.80 1.62 -0.47
CA ILE A 174 -9.94 1.68 0.99
C ILE A 174 -11.42 1.56 1.39
N ASP A 175 -12.32 2.29 0.74
CA ASP A 175 -13.75 2.27 1.04
C ASP A 175 -14.39 0.92 0.71
N ALA A 176 -13.86 0.20 -0.29
CA ALA A 176 -14.24 -1.18 -0.60
C ALA A 176 -13.66 -2.22 0.39
N GLY A 177 -12.72 -1.81 1.25
CA GLY A 177 -12.02 -2.71 2.18
C GLY A 177 -10.91 -3.54 1.55
N THR A 178 -10.67 -3.43 0.24
CA THR A 178 -9.64 -4.16 -0.51
C THR A 178 -8.30 -3.42 -0.42
N ARG A 179 -7.71 -3.44 0.77
CA ARG A 179 -6.55 -2.62 1.19
C ARG A 179 -5.20 -3.33 1.11
N LEU A 180 -5.14 -4.46 0.42
CA LEU A 180 -3.93 -5.21 0.19
C LEU A 180 -3.78 -5.52 -1.31
N ILE A 181 -2.69 -5.01 -1.90
CA ILE A 181 -2.30 -5.31 -3.28
C ILE A 181 -1.16 -6.33 -3.21
N VAL A 182 -1.34 -7.50 -3.83
CA VAL A 182 -0.34 -8.58 -3.75
C VAL A 182 0.15 -8.94 -5.13
N PHE A 183 1.47 -8.84 -5.30
CA PHE A 183 2.16 -9.34 -6.47
C PHE A 183 3.15 -10.45 -6.11
N GLN A 184 3.54 -11.21 -7.13
CA GLN A 184 4.64 -12.17 -7.08
C GLN A 184 5.48 -12.07 -8.36
N GLU A 185 6.75 -12.45 -8.30
CA GLU A 185 7.68 -12.24 -9.41
C GLU A 185 7.86 -13.45 -10.33
N LYS A 186 7.96 -14.66 -9.77
CA LYS A 186 8.54 -15.81 -10.49
C LYS A 186 7.51 -16.71 -11.16
N LEU A 187 6.29 -16.68 -10.67
CA LEU A 187 5.20 -17.51 -11.19
C LEU A 187 4.17 -16.66 -11.94
N PRO A 188 3.66 -17.14 -13.09
CA PRO A 188 2.58 -16.44 -13.81
C PRO A 188 1.33 -16.33 -12.92
N GLN A 189 0.44 -15.39 -13.21
CA GLN A 189 -0.83 -15.28 -12.49
C GLN A 189 -1.64 -16.59 -12.62
N SER A 190 -2.26 -17.02 -11.52
CA SER A 190 -3.16 -18.18 -11.49
C SER A 190 -4.61 -17.72 -11.53
N VAL A 191 -5.43 -18.35 -12.37
CA VAL A 191 -6.89 -18.13 -12.40
C VAL A 191 -7.58 -18.57 -11.11
N GLU A 192 -6.95 -19.45 -10.33
CA GLU A 192 -7.45 -19.90 -9.02
C GLU A 192 -7.25 -18.83 -7.93
N PHE A 193 -6.21 -18.01 -8.07
CA PHE A 193 -5.84 -16.97 -7.12
C PHE A 193 -5.70 -15.62 -7.85
N PRO A 194 -6.81 -15.03 -8.36
CA PRO A 194 -6.76 -13.84 -9.21
C PRO A 194 -6.16 -12.61 -8.52
N TRP A 195 -6.20 -12.55 -7.18
CA TRP A 195 -5.60 -11.50 -6.37
C TRP A 195 -4.07 -11.62 -6.24
N LEU A 196 -3.49 -12.80 -6.51
CA LEU A 196 -2.05 -13.02 -6.51
C LEU A 196 -1.49 -12.79 -7.91
N MET A 197 -1.26 -11.51 -8.21
CA MET A 197 -0.90 -11.04 -9.55
C MET A 197 0.58 -11.28 -9.86
N ASN A 198 0.96 -11.49 -11.12
CA ASN A 198 2.36 -11.44 -11.49
C ASN A 198 2.77 -9.97 -11.70
N ILE A 199 3.79 -9.47 -11.00
CA ILE A 199 4.15 -8.04 -11.08
C ILE A 199 4.52 -7.62 -12.52
N TRP A 200 5.11 -8.50 -13.32
CA TRP A 200 5.60 -8.17 -14.66
C TRP A 200 4.48 -8.04 -15.72
N ASP A 201 3.26 -8.47 -15.38
CA ASP A 201 2.06 -8.19 -16.17
C ASP A 201 1.49 -6.79 -15.88
N HIS A 202 1.94 -6.12 -14.81
CA HIS A 202 1.40 -4.85 -14.32
C HIS A 202 2.42 -3.72 -14.18
N ALA A 203 3.71 -4.04 -14.15
CA ALA A 203 4.79 -3.07 -13.95
C ALA A 203 5.99 -3.31 -14.89
N GLY A 204 6.77 -2.26 -15.11
CA GLY A 204 8.17 -2.35 -15.53
C GLY A 204 9.09 -1.89 -14.40
N GLU A 205 10.39 -2.22 -14.47
CA GLU A 205 11.38 -1.75 -13.48
C GLU A 205 12.69 -1.23 -14.09
N THR A 206 13.49 -0.56 -13.27
CA THR A 206 14.94 -0.38 -13.50
C THR A 206 15.72 -1.61 -13.05
N ASP A 207 16.99 -1.73 -13.45
CA ASP A 207 17.91 -2.74 -12.88
C ASP A 207 17.97 -2.61 -11.34
N PHE A 208 18.30 -3.70 -10.66
CA PHE A 208 18.48 -3.80 -9.21
C PHE A 208 19.94 -4.08 -8.83
N SER A 209 20.86 -4.18 -9.79
CA SER A 209 22.23 -4.67 -9.58
C SER A 209 23.34 -3.60 -9.65
N PHE A 210 23.00 -2.36 -9.31
CA PHE A 210 23.95 -1.22 -9.33
C PHE A 210 25.05 -1.37 -8.26
N ALA A 211 26.30 -1.12 -8.63
CA ALA A 211 27.44 -1.26 -7.71
C ALA A 211 27.91 0.09 -7.13
N ALA A 212 27.68 1.18 -7.85
CA ALA A 212 28.02 2.53 -7.44
C ALA A 212 26.92 3.54 -7.85
N PRO A 213 26.85 4.72 -7.20
CA PRO A 213 25.85 5.73 -7.54
C PRO A 213 25.91 6.19 -9.00
N GLU A 214 27.09 6.17 -9.61
CA GLU A 214 27.28 6.55 -11.02
C GLU A 214 26.78 5.51 -12.02
N ASP A 215 26.48 4.28 -11.56
CA ASP A 215 25.91 3.22 -12.39
C ASP A 215 24.40 3.37 -12.55
N PHE A 216 23.76 4.24 -11.76
CA PHE A 216 22.33 4.46 -11.84
C PHE A 216 21.91 4.98 -13.22
N ASP A 217 21.06 4.20 -13.86
CA ASP A 217 20.31 4.58 -15.05
C ASP A 217 18.81 4.35 -14.82
N CYS A 218 18.06 4.59 -15.89
CA CYS A 218 16.64 4.35 -15.96
C CYS A 218 16.31 3.27 -16.99
N ASP A 219 17.24 2.42 -17.41
CA ASP A 219 17.01 1.44 -18.47
C ASP A 219 16.04 0.33 -18.02
N PRO A 220 15.22 -0.23 -18.94
CA PRO A 220 14.34 -1.34 -18.60
C PRO A 220 15.09 -2.62 -18.26
N ASN A 221 14.67 -3.27 -17.18
CA ASN A 221 15.16 -4.60 -16.80
C ASN A 221 14.09 -5.68 -16.97
N ARG A 222 13.11 -5.75 -16.05
CA ARG A 222 11.99 -6.71 -16.07
C ARG A 222 10.66 -6.00 -16.33
N GLY A 223 9.68 -6.78 -16.79
CA GLY A 223 8.34 -6.28 -17.13
C GLY A 223 8.29 -5.48 -18.44
N ASP A 224 7.09 -5.10 -18.85
CA ASP A 224 6.88 -4.22 -20.01
C ASP A 224 6.90 -2.76 -19.54
N PRO A 225 7.79 -1.90 -20.08
CA PRO A 225 7.77 -0.46 -19.78
C PRO A 225 6.49 0.28 -20.18
N ALA A 226 5.63 -0.32 -20.99
CA ALA A 226 4.32 0.22 -21.32
C ALA A 226 3.26 -0.05 -20.24
N ASN A 227 3.58 -0.88 -19.25
CA ASN A 227 2.70 -1.15 -18.13
C ASN A 227 2.48 0.12 -17.27
N PRO A 228 1.32 0.24 -16.60
CA PRO A 228 0.97 1.45 -15.86
C PRO A 228 1.78 1.64 -14.58
N LEU A 229 2.34 0.58 -14.01
CA LEU A 229 3.17 0.67 -12.80
C LEU A 229 4.66 0.70 -13.13
N PHE A 230 5.42 1.42 -12.32
CA PHE A 230 6.88 1.51 -12.42
C PHE A 230 7.55 1.26 -11.06
N LEU A 231 8.35 0.21 -10.98
CA LEU A 231 9.24 -0.06 -9.84
C LEU A 231 10.63 0.56 -10.09
N LEU A 232 10.96 1.57 -9.29
CA LEU A 232 12.28 2.20 -9.27
C LEU A 232 13.13 1.57 -8.17
N ASN A 233 14.11 0.79 -8.57
CA ASN A 233 15.09 0.19 -7.67
C ASN A 233 16.18 1.23 -7.34
N HIS A 234 16.12 1.76 -6.12
CA HIS A 234 17.03 2.81 -5.62
C HIS A 234 17.87 2.32 -4.44
N PHE A 235 18.76 1.37 -4.73
CA PHE A 235 19.74 0.86 -3.78
C PHE A 235 20.99 0.36 -4.54
N LEU A 236 22.09 0.21 -3.81
CA LEU A 236 23.29 -0.44 -4.34
C LEU A 236 23.37 -1.88 -3.83
N THR A 237 23.78 -2.79 -4.69
CA THR A 237 23.71 -4.23 -4.43
C THR A 237 25.05 -4.79 -3.97
N THR A 238 25.00 -5.60 -2.91
CA THR A 238 26.12 -6.44 -2.48
C THR A 238 25.80 -7.92 -2.69
N ALA A 239 26.80 -8.79 -2.50
CA ALA A 239 26.65 -10.21 -2.80
C ALA A 239 25.69 -10.98 -1.87
N VAL A 240 25.41 -10.50 -0.65
CA VAL A 240 24.72 -11.32 0.37
C VAL A 240 23.64 -10.59 1.17
N GLY A 241 23.61 -9.25 1.20
CA GLY A 241 22.61 -8.49 1.95
C GLY A 241 22.80 -6.98 1.84
N GLY A 242 22.20 -6.22 2.75
CA GLY A 242 22.32 -4.76 2.78
C GLY A 242 23.62 -4.26 3.41
N ASP A 243 24.03 -3.04 3.04
CA ASP A 243 25.08 -2.28 3.72
C ASP A 243 24.58 -0.84 3.99
N PRO A 244 24.48 -0.41 5.27
CA PRO A 244 23.98 0.92 5.59
C PRO A 244 24.88 2.03 5.03
N GLY A 245 26.18 1.78 4.86
CA GLY A 245 27.09 2.74 4.24
C GLY A 245 26.79 2.97 2.76
N LEU A 246 26.26 1.96 2.07
CA LEU A 246 25.81 2.11 0.68
C LEU A 246 24.49 2.87 0.59
N ALA A 247 23.55 2.64 1.53
CA ALA A 247 22.33 3.44 1.63
C ALA A 247 22.63 4.92 1.89
N GLU A 248 23.59 5.23 2.78
CA GLU A 248 24.06 6.62 3.01
C GLU A 248 24.62 7.29 1.75
N MET A 249 25.13 6.52 0.78
CA MET A 249 25.66 7.05 -0.48
C MET A 249 24.58 7.39 -1.52
N VAL A 250 23.35 6.89 -1.38
CA VAL A 250 22.33 7.04 -2.43
C VAL A 250 20.99 7.56 -1.93
N ASN A 251 20.62 7.34 -0.67
CA ASN A 251 19.30 7.73 -0.16
C ASN A 251 19.19 9.23 0.18
N PHE A 252 20.08 10.10 -0.28
CA PHE A 252 20.06 11.53 0.07
C PHE A 252 19.71 12.42 -1.11
N ASN A 253 19.09 13.56 -0.82
CA ASN A 253 18.84 14.62 -1.79
C ASN A 253 20.06 15.54 -1.97
N PRO A 254 20.36 16.01 -3.20
CA PRO A 254 19.49 15.92 -4.37
C PRO A 254 19.64 14.66 -5.22
N LEU A 255 20.61 13.77 -4.93
CA LEU A 255 20.87 12.57 -5.75
C LEU A 255 19.60 11.73 -5.95
N PHE A 256 18.88 11.44 -4.87
CA PHE A 256 17.69 10.59 -4.91
C PHE A 256 16.55 11.23 -5.72
N ILE A 257 16.12 12.46 -5.38
CA ILE A 257 15.05 13.12 -6.12
C ILE A 257 15.42 13.39 -7.59
N ASP A 258 16.66 13.77 -7.88
CA ASP A 258 17.11 14.04 -9.25
C ASP A 258 17.01 12.76 -10.08
N ARG A 259 17.39 11.61 -9.53
CA ARG A 259 17.24 10.32 -10.20
C ARG A 259 15.77 9.96 -10.43
N ALA A 260 14.92 10.09 -9.41
CA ALA A 260 13.51 9.76 -9.55
C ALA A 260 12.83 10.58 -10.65
N ARG A 261 13.13 11.88 -10.72
CA ARG A 261 12.63 12.79 -11.77
C ARG A 261 13.26 12.52 -13.14
N GLN A 262 14.54 12.15 -13.19
CA GLN A 262 15.17 11.71 -14.43
C GLN A 262 14.44 10.49 -15.00
N CYS A 263 14.20 9.46 -14.18
CA CYS A 263 13.51 8.26 -14.64
C CYS A 263 12.06 8.52 -14.99
N GLU A 264 11.37 9.41 -14.27
CA GLU A 264 10.04 9.86 -14.64
C GLU A 264 10.00 10.48 -16.04
N GLU A 265 10.95 11.37 -16.35
CA GLU A 265 11.07 12.01 -17.67
C GLU A 265 11.43 11.01 -18.77
N GLU A 266 12.47 10.21 -18.55
CA GLU A 266 12.97 9.24 -19.55
C GLU A 266 11.96 8.13 -19.85
N ARG A 267 11.18 7.71 -18.86
CA ARG A 267 10.11 6.70 -19.03
C ARG A 267 8.76 7.27 -19.38
N SER A 268 8.57 8.58 -19.22
CA SER A 268 7.25 9.22 -19.29
C SER A 268 6.22 8.52 -18.39
N ALA A 269 6.68 8.07 -17.21
CA ALA A 269 5.90 7.30 -16.25
C ALA A 269 6.33 7.66 -14.83
N LEU A 270 5.36 7.90 -13.94
CA LEU A 270 5.63 8.15 -12.52
C LEU A 270 6.26 6.90 -11.88
N PRO A 271 7.40 7.00 -11.18
CA PRO A 271 7.88 5.93 -10.34
C PRO A 271 6.87 5.61 -9.22
N ASN A 272 6.18 4.46 -9.31
CA ASN A 272 5.15 4.08 -8.35
C ASN A 272 5.73 3.42 -7.11
N PHE A 273 6.63 2.46 -7.27
CA PHE A 273 7.27 1.80 -6.13
C PHE A 273 8.70 2.30 -6.02
N ILE A 274 9.01 3.04 -4.94
CA ILE A 274 10.35 3.57 -4.68
C ILE A 274 11.05 2.62 -3.72
N ALA A 275 11.74 1.62 -4.25
CA ALA A 275 12.38 0.57 -3.45
C ALA A 275 13.76 1.00 -2.94
N VAL A 276 13.95 0.95 -1.62
CA VAL A 276 15.22 1.30 -0.95
C VAL A 276 15.67 0.24 0.04
N ASP A 277 16.98 0.19 0.28
CA ASP A 277 17.59 -0.42 1.47
C ASP A 277 17.75 0.65 2.56
N PHE A 278 17.63 0.25 3.83
CA PHE A 278 17.70 1.09 5.03
C PHE A 278 16.84 2.35 4.92
N TYR A 279 15.52 2.19 4.84
CA TYR A 279 14.56 3.30 4.69
C TYR A 279 14.70 4.40 5.76
N ASP A 280 15.21 4.05 6.95
CA ASP A 280 15.45 4.99 8.05
C ASP A 280 16.68 5.89 7.82
N THR A 281 17.40 5.66 6.72
CA THR A 281 18.55 6.43 6.27
C THR A 281 18.18 7.23 5.03
N GLY A 282 18.22 8.55 5.14
CA GLY A 282 18.04 9.46 4.01
C GLY A 282 16.62 10.02 3.88
N ASP A 283 16.23 10.30 2.64
CA ASP A 283 15.14 11.22 2.30
C ASP A 283 13.96 10.54 1.58
N VAL A 284 13.81 9.20 1.66
CA VAL A 284 12.80 8.45 0.89
C VAL A 284 11.38 9.02 1.04
N PHE A 285 10.97 9.39 2.25
CA PHE A 285 9.66 10.00 2.50
C PHE A 285 9.51 11.36 1.82
N ALA A 286 10.52 12.23 1.92
CA ALA A 286 10.51 13.52 1.26
C ALA A 286 10.52 13.41 -0.27
N VAL A 287 11.19 12.39 -0.82
CA VAL A 287 11.18 12.09 -2.26
C VAL A 287 9.78 11.66 -2.70
N VAL A 288 9.15 10.74 -1.97
CA VAL A 288 7.79 10.28 -2.27
C VAL A 288 6.77 11.41 -2.15
N ASP A 289 6.83 12.21 -1.09
CA ASP A 289 5.97 13.38 -0.93
C ASP A 289 6.12 14.33 -2.12
N ALA A 290 7.35 14.63 -2.53
CA ALA A 290 7.61 15.47 -3.68
C ALA A 290 7.06 14.87 -4.99
N LEU A 291 7.18 13.55 -5.21
CA LEU A 291 6.62 12.85 -6.37
C LEU A 291 5.09 12.92 -6.39
N ASN A 292 4.45 12.80 -5.22
CA ASN A 292 2.99 12.91 -5.06
C ASN A 292 2.47 14.36 -5.06
N GLY A 293 3.37 15.35 -4.97
CA GLY A 293 3.03 16.77 -4.92
C GLY A 293 2.52 17.26 -3.57
N LEU A 294 3.00 16.65 -2.48
CA LEU A 294 2.70 16.95 -1.08
C LEU A 294 3.70 17.94 -0.46
#